data_AF-X1E5A9-F1
#
_entry.id   AF-X1E5A9-F1
#
_cell.length_a   1.000
_cell.length_b   1.000
_cell.length_c   1.000
_cell.angle_alpha   90.00
_cell.angle_beta   90.00
_cell.angle_gamma   90.00
#
_symmetry.space_group_name_H-M   'P 1'
#
loop_
_entity.id
_entity.type
_entity.pdbx_description
1 polymer ?
#
loop_
_entity_poly.entity_id
_entity_poly.type
_entity_poly.pdbx_seq_one_letter_code
_entity_poly.pdbx_strand_id
1 'polypeptide(L)'
;MRSEMGVAPEKRIDLYLKSPHKEKLNLLRENRSYIANLVRTEKLIIGEKIAKPTGSISSLVDDIDIFIPLKSQRGFDKERKRLKENLATIEKELKNLEKKLLSKDFIRKAPSEIVRKEKKKNSSLRSRAGKLKRMLREIQKI
;
A
#
# COMPACT_ATOMS: atom_id res chain seq x y z
N MET A 1 -8.46 -21.97 2.45
CA MET A 1 -8.04 -20.79 1.64
C MET A 1 -7.66 -19.54 2.46
N ARG A 2 -8.58 -18.84 3.18
CA ARG A 2 -8.20 -17.60 3.92
C ARG A 2 -7.37 -17.86 5.17
N SER A 3 -7.77 -18.86 5.96
CA SER A 3 -7.10 -19.29 7.20
C SER A 3 -5.69 -19.81 6.95
N GLU A 4 -5.52 -20.62 5.90
CA GLU A 4 -4.22 -21.15 5.45
C GLU A 4 -3.18 -20.06 5.16
N MET A 5 -3.60 -18.82 4.89
CA MET A 5 -2.74 -17.73 4.42
C MET A 5 -2.64 -16.56 5.41
N GLY A 6 -3.14 -16.73 6.64
CA GLY A 6 -3.08 -15.70 7.68
C GLY A 6 -3.92 -14.44 7.38
N VAL A 7 -4.90 -14.53 6.48
CA VAL A 7 -5.81 -13.40 6.20
C VAL A 7 -6.88 -13.37 7.30
N ALA A 8 -6.78 -12.36 8.16
CA ALA A 8 -7.73 -12.14 9.25
C ALA A 8 -9.20 -12.19 8.76
N PRO A 9 -10.11 -12.84 9.50
CA PRO A 9 -11.52 -12.95 9.12
C PRO A 9 -12.23 -11.61 8.96
N GLU A 10 -11.80 -10.54 9.66
CA GLU A 10 -12.42 -9.22 9.53
C GLU A 10 -12.02 -8.43 8.28
N LYS A 11 -10.92 -8.82 7.62
CA LYS A 11 -10.47 -8.09 6.44
C LYS A 11 -11.41 -8.29 5.27
N ARG A 12 -11.77 -7.20 4.60
CA ARG A 12 -12.44 -7.28 3.32
C ARG A 12 -11.45 -7.60 2.20
N ILE A 13 -11.86 -8.43 1.24
CA ILE A 13 -11.00 -8.92 0.15
C ILE A 13 -11.65 -8.76 -1.21
N ASP A 14 -10.86 -8.67 -2.27
CA ASP A 14 -11.39 -8.79 -3.62
C ASP A 14 -11.53 -10.29 -3.99
N LEU A 15 -12.63 -10.62 -4.65
CA LEU A 15 -12.96 -11.98 -5.06
C LEU A 15 -13.35 -12.00 -6.54
N TYR A 16 -12.75 -12.92 -7.28
CA TYR A 16 -13.00 -13.12 -8.70
C TYR A 16 -13.41 -14.57 -8.89
N LEU A 17 -14.57 -14.80 -9.50
CA LEU A 17 -15.12 -16.12 -9.77
C LEU A 17 -15.28 -16.29 -11.27
N LYS A 18 -14.57 -17.27 -11.82
CA LYS A 18 -14.57 -17.60 -13.24
C LYS A 18 -15.12 -18.99 -13.46
N SER A 19 -15.99 -19.16 -14.45
CA SER A 19 -16.46 -20.48 -14.85
C SER A 19 -16.80 -20.48 -16.34
N PRO A 20 -16.52 -21.57 -17.07
CA PRO A 20 -16.94 -21.70 -18.46
C PRO A 20 -18.46 -21.99 -18.59
N HIS A 21 -19.15 -22.34 -17.50
CA HIS A 21 -20.56 -22.73 -17.53
C HIS A 21 -21.49 -21.57 -17.16
N LYS A 22 -22.41 -21.21 -18.08
CA LYS A 22 -23.39 -20.13 -17.86
C LYS A 22 -24.31 -20.38 -16.67
N GLU A 23 -24.74 -21.62 -16.46
CA GLU A 23 -25.59 -22.01 -15.34
C GLU A 23 -24.93 -21.71 -13.99
N LYS A 24 -23.65 -22.09 -13.84
CA LYS A 24 -22.86 -21.79 -12.64
C LYS A 24 -22.67 -20.28 -12.46
N LEU A 25 -22.42 -19.53 -13.53
CA LEU A 25 -22.32 -18.07 -13.46
C LEU A 25 -23.64 -17.42 -13.02
N ASN A 26 -24.79 -17.94 -13.46
CA ASN A 26 -26.10 -17.44 -13.05
C ASN A 26 -26.35 -17.72 -11.57
N LEU A 27 -26.09 -18.95 -11.11
CA LEU A 27 -26.19 -19.30 -9.69
C LEU A 27 -25.32 -18.40 -8.80
N LEU A 28 -24.07 -18.13 -9.22
CA LEU A 28 -23.16 -17.23 -8.50
C LEU A 28 -23.67 -15.78 -8.49
N ARG A 29 -24.34 -15.33 -9.57
CA ARG A 29 -24.90 -13.98 -9.66
C ARG A 29 -26.15 -13.82 -8.81
N GLU A 30 -27.04 -14.82 -8.82
CA GLU A 30 -28.22 -14.86 -7.95
C GLU A 30 -27.83 -14.82 -6.47
N ASN A 31 -26.75 -15.52 -6.11
CA ASN A 31 -26.24 -15.58 -4.75
C ASN A 31 -25.16 -14.54 -4.43
N ARG A 32 -24.95 -13.54 -5.31
CA ARG A 32 -23.86 -12.56 -5.21
C ARG A 32 -23.83 -11.86 -3.85
N SER A 33 -24.98 -11.44 -3.33
CA SER A 33 -25.08 -10.73 -2.04
C SER A 33 -24.69 -11.63 -0.86
N TYR A 34 -25.09 -12.90 -0.89
CA TYR A 34 -24.70 -13.88 0.14
C TYR A 34 -23.20 -14.11 0.13
N ILE A 35 -22.62 -14.35 -1.06
CA ILE A 35 -21.17 -14.53 -1.23
C ILE A 35 -20.42 -13.30 -0.73
N ALA A 36 -20.86 -12.10 -1.12
CA ALA A 36 -20.21 -10.86 -0.72
C ALA A 36 -20.21 -10.63 0.79
N ASN A 37 -21.29 -11.00 1.47
CA ASN A 37 -21.42 -10.83 2.92
C ASN A 37 -20.63 -11.89 3.70
N LEU A 38 -20.75 -13.17 3.33
CA LEU A 38 -20.07 -14.28 4.01
C LEU A 38 -18.56 -14.20 3.83
N VAL A 39 -18.10 -13.89 2.62
CA VAL A 39 -16.67 -13.75 2.32
C VAL A 39 -16.16 -12.35 2.65
N ARG A 40 -17.04 -11.42 3.04
CA ARG A 40 -16.73 -10.01 3.33
C ARG A 40 -15.98 -9.37 2.15
N THR A 41 -16.50 -9.51 0.94
CA THR A 41 -15.80 -8.99 -0.23
C THR A 41 -15.87 -7.46 -0.29
N GLU A 42 -14.78 -6.83 -0.71
CA GLU A 42 -14.76 -5.44 -1.15
C GLU A 42 -15.27 -5.32 -2.58
N LYS A 43 -14.78 -6.20 -3.46
CA LYS A 43 -15.17 -6.31 -4.86
C LYS A 43 -15.43 -7.77 -5.20
N LEU A 44 -16.54 -8.03 -5.88
CA LEU A 44 -16.89 -9.35 -6.40
C LEU A 44 -17.07 -9.28 -7.92
N ILE A 45 -16.23 -10.01 -8.67
CA ILE A 45 -16.31 -10.11 -10.13
C ILE A 45 -16.66 -11.54 -10.51
N ILE A 46 -17.69 -11.71 -11.34
CA ILE A 46 -18.18 -13.03 -11.78
C ILE A 46 -18.29 -13.02 -13.30
N GLY A 47 -17.63 -13.94 -13.99
CA GLY A 47 -17.64 -13.97 -15.45
C GLY A 47 -16.87 -15.12 -16.08
N GLU A 48 -17.14 -15.34 -17.37
CA GLU A 48 -16.57 -16.48 -18.12
C GLU A 48 -15.10 -16.27 -18.49
N LYS A 49 -14.74 -15.02 -18.80
CA LYS A 49 -13.41 -14.62 -19.29
C LYS A 49 -12.76 -13.65 -18.32
N ILE A 50 -12.35 -14.14 -17.15
CA ILE A 50 -11.58 -13.37 -16.17
C ILE A 50 -10.11 -13.77 -16.24
N ALA A 51 -9.22 -12.79 -16.42
CA ALA A 51 -7.80 -13.01 -16.24
C ALA A 51 -7.47 -13.11 -14.75
N LYS A 52 -6.67 -14.12 -14.36
CA LYS A 52 -6.16 -14.26 -12.99
C LYS A 52 -5.35 -13.01 -12.63
N PRO A 53 -5.75 -12.22 -11.62
CA PRO A 53 -4.99 -11.02 -11.25
C PRO A 53 -3.60 -11.39 -10.69
N THR A 54 -2.58 -10.57 -10.96
CA THR A 54 -1.21 -10.81 -10.51
C THR A 54 -1.13 -10.85 -8.98
N GLY A 55 -0.44 -11.86 -8.43
CA GLY A 55 -0.34 -12.04 -6.98
C GLY A 55 -1.63 -12.55 -6.33
N SER A 56 -2.49 -13.24 -7.09
CA SER A 56 -3.68 -13.89 -6.56
C SER A 56 -3.42 -15.32 -6.13
N ILE A 57 -4.06 -15.70 -5.03
CA ILE A 57 -4.33 -17.09 -4.72
C ILE A 57 -5.41 -17.58 -5.68
N SER A 58 -5.23 -18.79 -6.19
CA SER A 58 -6.20 -19.46 -7.05
C SER A 58 -6.62 -20.80 -6.45
N SER A 59 -7.89 -21.14 -6.56
CA SER A 59 -8.41 -22.49 -6.32
C SER A 59 -9.48 -22.80 -7.35
N LEU A 60 -9.68 -24.08 -7.65
CA LEU A 60 -10.72 -24.57 -8.54
C LEU A 60 -11.67 -25.43 -7.72
N VAL A 61 -12.96 -25.09 -7.75
CA VAL A 61 -14.03 -25.85 -7.08
C VAL A 61 -15.19 -25.96 -8.04
N ASP A 62 -15.61 -27.18 -8.37
CA ASP A 62 -16.74 -27.45 -9.29
C ASP A 62 -16.71 -26.59 -10.56
N ASP A 63 -15.60 -26.59 -11.31
CA ASP A 63 -15.38 -25.77 -12.51
C ASP A 63 -15.54 -24.25 -12.31
N ILE A 64 -15.40 -23.80 -11.07
CA ILE A 64 -15.32 -22.39 -10.71
C ILE A 64 -13.90 -22.10 -10.24
N ASP A 65 -13.19 -21.37 -11.09
CA ASP A 65 -11.91 -20.74 -10.81
C ASP A 65 -12.13 -19.57 -9.82
N ILE A 66 -11.58 -19.68 -8.62
CA ILE A 66 -11.66 -18.68 -7.56
C ILE A 66 -10.32 -17.97 -7.47
N PHE A 67 -10.30 -16.65 -7.65
CA PHE A 67 -9.11 -15.82 -7.45
C PHE A 67 -9.30 -14.80 -6.33
N ILE A 68 -8.36 -14.78 -5.40
CA ILE A 68 -8.27 -13.80 -4.33
C ILE A 68 -6.93 -13.07 -4.47
N PRO A 69 -6.93 -11.83 -5.00
CA PRO A 69 -5.73 -11.01 -5.02
C PRO A 69 -5.26 -10.72 -3.60
N LEU A 70 -4.00 -11.03 -3.30
CA LEU A 70 -3.40 -10.70 -2.00
C LEU A 70 -3.04 -9.21 -1.88
N LYS A 71 -3.25 -8.41 -2.93
CA LYS A 71 -3.08 -6.96 -2.87
C LYS A 71 -4.25 -6.35 -2.13
N SER A 72 -4.05 -6.11 -0.84
CA SER A 72 -4.90 -5.23 -0.04
C SER A 72 -4.86 -3.80 -0.61
N GLN A 73 -5.68 -3.50 -1.62
CA GLN A 73 -5.67 -2.19 -2.29
C GLN A 73 -5.94 -1.03 -1.31
N ARG A 74 -6.64 -1.26 -0.19
CA ARG A 74 -6.88 -0.22 0.83
C ARG A 74 -5.77 0.01 1.84
N GLY A 75 -4.88 -0.97 2.07
CA GLY A 75 -3.79 -0.83 3.05
C GLY A 75 -2.67 0.07 2.54
N PHE A 76 -2.31 -0.10 1.27
CA PHE A 76 -1.20 0.63 0.66
C PHE A 76 -1.52 2.09 0.39
N ASP A 77 -2.75 2.46 0.06
CA ASP A 77 -3.06 3.88 -0.16
C ASP A 77 -3.03 4.69 1.13
N LYS A 78 -3.54 4.13 2.23
CA LYS A 78 -3.41 4.76 3.56
C LYS A 78 -1.96 4.86 3.99
N GLU A 79 -1.19 3.79 3.81
CA GLU A 79 0.23 3.77 4.18
C GLU A 79 1.06 4.72 3.29
N ARG A 80 0.76 4.76 1.99
CA ARG A 80 1.36 5.70 1.03
C ARG A 80 1.05 7.15 1.42
N LYS A 81 -0.19 7.46 1.80
CA LYS A 81 -0.57 8.80 2.26
C LYS A 81 0.22 9.19 3.51
N ARG A 82 0.28 8.32 4.52
CA ARG A 82 1.06 8.52 5.76
C ARG A 82 2.54 8.74 5.47
N LEU A 83 3.13 7.93 4.61
CA LEU A 83 4.54 8.06 4.22
C LEU A 83 4.80 9.36 3.45
N LYS A 84 3.89 9.80 2.56
CA LYS A 84 4.00 11.10 1.87
C LYS A 84 3.93 12.27 2.84
N GLU A 85 2.99 12.26 3.78
CA GLU A 85 2.84 13.32 4.79
C GLU A 85 4.07 13.42 5.70
N ASN A 86 4.59 12.27 6.16
CA ASN A 86 5.82 12.21 6.94
C ASN A 86 7.02 12.72 6.14
N LEU A 87 7.13 12.35 4.86
CA LEU A 87 8.21 12.80 4.00
C LEU A 87 8.13 14.31 3.76
N ALA A 88 6.95 14.85 3.46
CA ALA A 88 6.74 16.28 3.24
C ALA A 88 7.13 17.11 4.47
N THR A 89 6.81 16.63 5.67
CA THR A 89 7.19 17.27 6.93
C THR A 89 8.71 17.33 7.08
N ILE A 90 9.41 16.21 6.85
CA ILE A 90 10.88 16.15 6.94
C ILE A 90 11.54 16.99 5.84
N GLU A 91 11.01 17.00 4.62
CA GLU A 91 11.54 17.80 3.52
C GLU A 91 11.39 19.31 3.78
N LYS A 92 10.27 19.73 4.39
CA LYS A 92 10.08 21.12 4.82
C LYS A 92 11.10 21.52 5.88
N GLU A 93 11.33 20.66 6.87
CA GLU A 93 12.34 20.90 7.91
C GLU A 93 13.77 20.94 7.33
N LEU A 94 14.09 20.02 6.41
CA LEU A 94 15.37 20.01 5.69
C LEU A 94 15.59 21.29 4.91
N LYS A 95 14.59 21.76 4.15
CA LYS A 95 14.69 23.00 3.37
C LYS A 95 14.98 24.21 4.24
N ASN A 96 14.37 24.29 5.43
CA ASN A 96 14.63 25.37 6.39
C ASN A 96 16.05 25.29 6.96
N LEU A 97 16.51 24.07 7.32
CA LEU A 97 17.86 23.83 7.81
C LEU A 97 18.92 24.14 6.76
N GLU A 98 18.71 23.73 5.50
CA GLU A 98 19.61 24.01 4.39
C GLU A 98 19.72 25.52 4.13
N LYS A 99 18.59 26.24 4.09
CA LYS A 99 18.60 27.70 3.97
C LYS A 99 19.38 28.37 5.11
N LYS A 100 19.18 27.91 6.35
CA LYS A 100 19.89 28.42 7.53
C LYS A 100 21.39 28.14 7.44
N LEU A 101 21.78 26.94 6.99
CA LEU A 101 23.18 26.54 6.81
C LEU A 101 23.86 27.16 5.58
N LEU A 102 23.10 27.65 4.59
CA LEU A 102 23.62 28.40 3.43
C LEU A 102 23.78 29.91 3.71
N SER A 103 23.12 30.42 4.76
CA SER A 103 23.25 31.82 5.15
C SER A 103 24.66 32.10 5.67
N LYS A 104 25.41 32.92 4.93
CA LYS A 104 26.76 33.36 5.31
C LYS A 104 26.76 34.07 6.67
N ASP A 105 25.69 34.80 7.00
CA ASP A 105 25.54 35.45 8.30
C ASP A 105 25.39 34.44 9.44
N PHE A 106 24.63 33.36 9.21
CA PHE A 106 24.49 32.30 10.21
C PHE A 106 25.81 31.56 10.42
N ILE A 107 26.52 31.20 9.35
CA ILE A 107 27.84 30.53 9.46
C ILE A 107 28.85 31.41 10.19
N ARG A 108 28.85 32.73 9.91
CA ARG A 108 29.86 33.66 10.45
C ARG A 108 29.56 34.10 11.88
N LYS A 109 28.29 34.23 12.26
CA LYS A 109 27.87 34.75 13.58
C LYS A 109 27.51 33.66 14.58
N ALA A 110 27.13 32.46 14.15
CA ALA A 110 26.74 31.41 15.06
C ALA A 110 27.96 30.67 15.65
N PRO A 111 27.92 30.33 16.95
CA PRO A 111 28.92 29.47 17.58
C PRO A 111 29.12 28.15 16.81
N SER A 112 30.37 27.70 16.75
CA SER A 112 30.77 26.48 16.04
C SER A 112 30.00 25.22 16.49
N GLU A 113 29.66 25.13 17.79
CA GLU A 113 28.84 24.06 18.34
C GLU A 113 27.41 24.05 17.77
N ILE A 114 26.80 25.23 17.59
CA ILE A 114 25.45 25.36 17.04
C ILE A 114 25.48 24.97 15.55
N VAL A 115 26.46 25.44 14.79
CA VAL A 115 26.62 25.07 13.38
C VAL A 115 26.83 23.56 13.22
N ARG A 116 27.64 22.94 14.07
CA ARG A 116 27.89 21.49 14.07
C ARG A 116 26.63 20.70 14.43
N LYS A 117 25.85 21.16 15.41
CA LYS A 117 24.57 20.54 15.80
C LYS A 117 23.55 20.60 14.66
N GLU A 118 23.43 21.74 13.98
CA GLU A 118 22.52 21.92 12.84
C GLU A 118 22.95 21.08 11.63
N LYS A 119 24.26 20.96 11.34
CA LYS A 119 24.79 20.05 10.31
C LYS A 119 24.49 18.58 10.63
N LYS A 120 24.68 18.15 11.88
CA LYS A 120 24.36 16.78 12.33
C LYS A 120 22.86 16.50 12.20
N LYS A 121 22.01 17.46 12.58
CA LYS A 121 20.55 17.38 12.43
C LYS A 121 20.16 17.25 10.95
N ASN A 122 20.74 18.05 10.07
CA ASN A 122 20.51 17.98 8.62
C ASN A 122 20.85 16.59 8.06
N SER A 123 22.03 16.05 8.37
CA SER A 123 22.45 14.71 7.93
C SER A 123 21.49 13.60 8.40
N SER A 124 21.10 13.64 9.67
CA SER A 124 20.14 12.68 10.24
C SER A 124 18.78 12.73 9.52
N LEU A 125 18.25 13.94 9.28
CA LEU A 125 16.98 14.11 8.57
C LEU A 125 17.07 13.66 7.11
N ARG A 126 18.19 13.91 6.41
CA ARG A 126 18.41 13.40 5.04
C ARG A 126 18.39 11.88 4.99
N SER A 127 19.07 11.22 5.93
CA SER A 127 19.09 9.77 6.03
C SER A 127 17.67 9.21 6.23
N ARG A 128 16.90 9.82 7.14
CA ARG A 128 15.50 9.44 7.40
C ARG A 128 14.60 9.64 6.19
N ALA A 129 14.71 10.79 5.51
CA ALA A 129 13.99 11.07 4.26
C ALA A 129 14.33 10.04 3.17
N GLY A 130 15.62 9.69 3.04
CA GLY A 130 16.08 8.68 2.09
C GLY A 130 15.48 7.29 2.35
N LYS A 131 15.33 6.88 3.62
CA LYS A 131 14.65 5.63 3.99
C LYS A 131 13.16 5.68 3.63
N LEU A 132 12.47 6.76 3.95
CA LEU A 132 11.05 6.93 3.60
C LEU A 132 10.81 6.93 2.09
N LYS A 133 11.69 7.58 1.31
CA LYS A 133 11.62 7.54 -0.17
C LYS A 133 11.81 6.14 -0.73
N ARG A 134 12.67 5.31 -0.13
CA ARG A 134 12.84 3.90 -0.53
C ARG A 134 11.56 3.10 -0.26
N MET A 135 11.04 3.16 0.95
CA MET A 135 9.79 2.48 1.35
C MET A 135 8.62 2.90 0.45
N LEU A 136 8.52 4.19 0.12
CA LEU A 136 7.48 4.69 -0.77
C LEU A 136 7.61 4.16 -2.20
N ARG A 137 8.84 4.02 -2.72
CA ARG A 137 9.09 3.42 -4.05
C ARG A 137 8.74 1.93 -4.07
N GLU A 138 9.02 1.19 -3.00
CA GLU A 138 8.65 -0.22 -2.89
C GLU A 138 7.13 -0.39 -2.92
N ILE A 139 6.39 0.44 -2.18
CA ILE A 139 4.93 0.46 -2.18
C ILE A 139 4.32 0.91 -3.53
N GLN A 140 5.06 1.64 -4.36
CA GLN A 140 4.61 2.03 -5.70
C GLN A 140 4.84 0.95 -6.77
N LYS A 141 5.75 -0.01 -6.52
CA LYS A 141 6.00 -1.14 -7.43
C LYS A 141 5.02 -2.29 -7.24
N ILE A 142 4.27 -2.27 -6.15
CA ILE A 142 3.19 -3.21 -5.80
C ILE A 142 1.88 -2.63 -6.29
#